data_AF-A0A926CQK1-F1
#
_entry.id   AF-A0A926CQK1-F1
#
_cell.length_a   1.000
_cell.length_b   1.000
_cell.length_c   1.000
_cell.angle_alpha   90.00
_cell.angle_beta   90.00
_cell.angle_gamma   90.00
#
_symmetry.space_group_name_H-M   'P 1'
#
loop_
_entity.id
_entity.type
_entity.pdbx_description
1 polymer ?
#
loop_
_entity_poly.entity_id
_entity_poly.type
_entity_poly.pdbx_seq_one_letter_code
_entity_poly.pdbx_strand_id
1 'polypeptide(L)'
;MNKEGGLQQISPPLLQTSSINRSRRMEAIFGRDWKVALPFILPLVIIMAGLILWPFINAIMISMTTRSVITRTDEYVGLANYARLLQDSDFSGAIRNTILFTTASVAVKFVVGMGIALLLHSQLPMRGFLTGLMLLPWIVPEVVTALAWRSIYDPIFGGLNPILTSLGIIDRPVAWLAETG
;
A
#
# COMPACT_ATOMS: atom_id res chain seq x y z
N MET A 1 39.27 48.75 -60.73
CA MET A 1 38.12 49.49 -60.17
C MET A 1 36.86 48.71 -60.50
N ASN A 2 36.12 48.28 -59.46
CA ASN A 2 34.88 47.46 -59.36
C ASN A 2 35.14 46.35 -58.32
N LYS A 3 34.85 46.47 -57.02
CA LYS A 3 33.60 46.70 -56.25
C LYS A 3 32.54 45.59 -56.39
N GLU A 4 31.99 45.24 -55.22
CA GLU A 4 30.85 44.35 -54.92
C GLU A 4 31.18 42.84 -55.06
N GLY A 5 31.30 42.03 -54.00
CA GLY A 5 30.43 41.97 -52.82
C GLY A 5 29.32 40.93 -52.97
N GLY A 6 29.59 39.77 -53.59
CA GLY A 6 28.64 38.66 -53.70
C GLY A 6 28.57 37.85 -52.41
N LEU A 7 27.83 38.35 -51.43
CA LEU A 7 27.50 37.65 -50.18
C LEU A 7 26.90 36.28 -50.49
N GLN A 8 27.57 35.24 -49.96
CA GLN A 8 27.06 33.88 -49.91
C GLN A 8 25.67 33.90 -49.29
N GLN A 9 24.66 33.63 -50.11
CA GLN A 9 23.30 33.41 -49.65
C GLN A 9 23.24 31.99 -49.04
N ILE A 10 23.84 31.83 -47.85
CA ILE A 10 23.60 30.68 -46.99
C ILE A 10 22.22 30.91 -46.39
N SER A 11 21.19 30.45 -47.11
CA SER A 11 19.85 30.33 -46.54
C SER A 11 19.97 29.51 -45.25
N PRO A 12 19.60 30.04 -44.08
CA PRO A 12 19.61 29.24 -42.87
C PRO A 12 18.66 28.05 -43.06
N PRO A 13 18.99 26.86 -42.54
CA PRO A 13 18.04 25.76 -42.55
C PRO A 13 16.81 26.26 -41.79
N LEU A 14 15.68 26.34 -42.50
CA LEU A 14 14.39 26.61 -41.89
C LEU A 14 14.26 25.62 -40.75
N LEU A 15 14.29 26.11 -39.51
CA LEU A 15 14.05 25.30 -38.33
C LEU A 15 12.67 24.69 -38.54
N GLN A 16 12.66 23.43 -39.00
CA GLN A 16 11.46 22.62 -39.04
C GLN A 16 11.05 22.48 -37.60
N THR A 17 10.15 23.36 -37.17
CA THR A 17 9.46 23.27 -35.90
C THR A 17 8.76 21.92 -35.95
N SER A 18 9.39 20.92 -35.36
CA SER A 18 8.82 19.59 -35.19
C SER A 18 7.60 19.78 -34.30
N SER A 19 6.46 20.02 -34.93
CA SER A 19 5.18 20.04 -34.25
C SER A 19 5.03 18.66 -33.65
N ILE A 20 5.28 18.54 -32.35
CA ILE A 20 5.15 17.29 -31.59
C ILE A 20 3.69 16.88 -31.72
N ASN A 21 3.42 16.00 -32.68
CA ASN A 21 2.08 15.57 -33.01
C ASN A 21 1.59 14.69 -31.84
N ARG A 22 0.72 15.24 -30.97
CA ARG A 22 0.21 14.57 -29.76
C ARG A 22 -0.35 13.17 -30.06
N SER A 23 -0.89 12.95 -31.25
CA SER A 23 -1.41 11.66 -31.72
C SER A 23 -0.34 10.57 -31.72
N ARG A 24 0.88 10.84 -32.23
CA ARG A 24 1.99 9.88 -32.25
C ARG A 24 2.48 9.53 -30.84
N ARG A 25 2.37 10.46 -29.89
CA ARG A 25 2.78 10.23 -28.49
C ARG A 25 1.78 9.36 -27.73
N MET A 26 0.48 9.49 -28.01
CA MET A 26 -0.54 8.62 -27.38
C MET A 26 -0.54 7.22 -27.98
N GLU A 27 -0.30 7.08 -29.29
CA GLU A 27 -0.17 5.77 -29.96
C GLU A 27 1.05 4.98 -29.47
N ALA A 28 2.16 5.66 -29.12
CA ALA A 28 3.34 5.01 -28.53
C ALA A 28 3.11 4.47 -27.11
N ILE A 29 2.16 5.01 -26.35
CA ILE A 29 1.88 4.63 -24.96
C ILE A 29 0.67 3.67 -24.87
N PHE A 30 -0.39 3.93 -25.64
CA PHE A 30 -1.67 3.21 -25.55
C PHE A 30 -1.92 2.25 -26.72
N GLY A 31 -0.98 2.15 -27.66
CA GLY A 31 -1.10 1.31 -28.84
C GLY A 31 -1.98 1.91 -29.93
N ARG A 32 -1.97 1.30 -31.12
CA ARG A 32 -2.67 1.79 -32.32
C ARG A 32 -4.20 1.82 -32.16
N ASP A 33 -4.75 0.93 -31.34
CA ASP A 33 -6.20 0.69 -31.24
C ASP A 33 -6.85 1.38 -30.03
N TRP A 34 -6.16 2.30 -29.35
CA TRP A 34 -6.63 2.95 -28.12
C TRP A 34 -7.99 3.65 -28.25
N LYS A 35 -8.29 4.20 -29.43
CA LYS A 35 -9.57 4.87 -29.72
C LYS A 35 -10.74 3.88 -29.74
N VAL A 36 -10.49 2.64 -30.13
CA VAL A 36 -11.48 1.56 -30.14
C VAL A 36 -11.57 0.94 -28.74
N ALA A 37 -10.45 0.73 -28.05
CA ALA A 37 -10.44 0.18 -26.69
C ALA A 37 -11.08 1.09 -25.64
N LEU A 38 -10.94 2.42 -25.80
CA LEU A 38 -11.45 3.41 -24.85
C LEU A 38 -12.95 3.25 -24.55
N PRO A 39 -13.89 3.25 -25.52
CA PRO A 39 -15.31 3.10 -25.23
C PRO A 39 -15.69 1.76 -24.57
N PHE A 40 -14.91 0.69 -24.74
CA PHE A 40 -15.16 -0.59 -24.05
C PHE A 40 -14.73 -0.56 -22.58
N ILE A 41 -13.61 0.11 -22.28
CA ILE A 41 -13.05 0.17 -20.92
C ILE A 41 -13.65 1.34 -20.12
N LEU A 42 -14.12 2.40 -20.81
CA LEU A 42 -14.63 3.62 -20.18
C LEU A 42 -15.78 3.37 -19.18
N PRO A 43 -16.80 2.54 -19.46
CA PRO A 43 -17.87 2.28 -18.49
C PRO A 43 -17.35 1.62 -17.21
N LEU A 44 -16.43 0.66 -17.33
CA LEU A 44 -15.79 0.00 -16.19
C LEU A 44 -14.99 1.00 -15.35
N VAL A 45 -14.17 1.83 -16.02
CA VAL A 45 -13.35 2.84 -15.33
C VAL A 45 -14.22 3.88 -14.64
N ILE A 46 -15.31 4.35 -15.27
CA ILE A 46 -16.24 5.30 -14.64
C ILE A 46 -16.88 4.69 -13.40
N ILE A 47 -17.34 3.44 -13.48
CA ILE A 47 -17.96 2.75 -12.34
C ILE A 47 -16.94 2.56 -11.20
N MET A 48 -15.73 2.06 -11.51
CA MET A 48 -14.68 1.88 -10.51
C MET A 48 -14.24 3.21 -9.89
N ALA A 49 -14.03 4.23 -10.71
CA ALA A 49 -13.67 5.56 -10.25
C ALA A 49 -14.78 6.15 -9.37
N GLY A 50 -16.05 6.01 -9.75
CA GLY A 50 -17.18 6.44 -8.92
C GLY A 50 -17.20 5.71 -7.58
N LEU A 51 -17.04 4.39 -7.57
CA LEU A 51 -17.06 3.57 -6.37
C LEU A 51 -15.90 3.89 -5.40
N ILE A 52 -14.75 4.33 -5.91
CA ILE A 52 -13.58 4.70 -5.09
C ILE A 52 -13.63 6.17 -4.68
N LEU A 53 -13.86 7.07 -5.63
CA LEU A 53 -13.80 8.51 -5.41
C LEU A 53 -14.96 8.99 -4.54
N TRP A 54 -16.15 8.42 -4.68
CA TRP A 54 -17.30 8.81 -3.88
C TRP A 54 -17.06 8.64 -2.37
N PRO A 55 -16.73 7.44 -1.83
CA PRO A 55 -16.45 7.29 -0.41
C PRO A 55 -15.16 8.02 0.01
N PHE A 56 -14.16 8.15 -0.86
CA PHE A 56 -12.94 8.89 -0.55
C PHE A 56 -13.21 10.38 -0.31
N ILE A 57 -13.95 11.03 -1.22
CA ILE A 57 -14.34 12.45 -1.06
C ILE A 57 -15.19 12.62 0.18
N ASN A 58 -16.15 11.71 0.42
CA ASN A 58 -16.98 11.74 1.61
C ASN A 58 -16.15 11.60 2.90
N ALA A 59 -15.16 10.69 2.93
CA ALA A 59 -14.24 10.54 4.05
C ALA A 59 -13.44 11.82 4.32
N ILE A 60 -13.00 12.54 3.29
CA ILE A 60 -12.34 13.84 3.43
C ILE A 60 -13.32 14.87 4.03
N MET A 61 -14.53 14.97 3.51
CA MET A 61 -15.54 15.91 4.04
C MET A 61 -15.87 15.61 5.51
N ILE A 62 -16.02 14.33 5.86
CA ILE A 62 -16.26 13.88 7.24
C ILE A 62 -15.05 14.21 8.11
N SER A 63 -13.81 14.02 7.64
CA SER A 63 -12.61 14.32 8.42
C SER A 63 -12.50 15.80 8.83
N MET A 64 -13.11 16.70 8.05
CA MET A 64 -13.16 18.14 8.30
C MET A 64 -14.39 18.58 9.12
N THR A 65 -15.27 17.64 9.48
CA THR A 65 -16.50 17.90 10.22
C THR A 65 -16.41 17.26 11.60
N THR A 66 -16.81 17.98 12.64
CA THR A 66 -17.02 17.39 13.96
C THR A 66 -18.46 16.91 14.04
N ARG A 67 -18.64 15.62 14.33
CA ARG A 67 -19.95 15.03 14.61
C ARG A 67 -20.04 14.68 16.08
N SER A 68 -20.85 15.41 16.83
CA SER A 68 -21.14 15.04 18.22
C SER A 68 -22.34 14.12 18.25
N VAL A 69 -22.15 12.86 18.69
CA VAL A 69 -23.26 11.92 18.90
C VAL A 69 -24.24 12.44 19.96
N ILE A 70 -23.74 13.24 20.90
CA ILE A 70 -24.50 13.81 22.02
C ILE A 70 -25.32 15.02 21.56
N THR A 71 -24.73 15.92 20.79
CA THR A 71 -25.36 17.19 20.39
C THR A 71 -26.15 17.07 19.08
N ARG A 72 -25.95 15.99 18.31
CA ARG A 72 -26.53 15.76 16.97
C ARG A 72 -26.32 16.94 16.01
N THR A 73 -25.26 17.71 16.22
CA THR A 73 -24.83 18.78 15.32
C THR A 73 -23.62 18.33 14.54
N ASP A 74 -23.67 18.57 13.22
CA ASP A 74 -22.55 18.40 12.30
C ASP A 74 -21.97 19.79 12.05
N GLU A 75 -20.78 20.06 12.60
CA GLU A 75 -20.10 21.35 12.43
C GLU A 75 -18.85 21.20 11.56
N TYR A 76 -18.76 22.00 10.50
CA TYR A 76 -17.55 22.04 9.68
C TYR A 76 -16.44 22.80 10.43
N VAL A 77 -15.37 22.08 10.79
CA VAL A 77 -14.25 22.61 11.58
C VAL A 77 -12.95 22.71 10.77
N GLY A 78 -13.01 22.43 9.47
CA GLY A 78 -11.85 22.47 8.57
C GLY A 78 -10.73 21.55 9.05
N LEU A 79 -9.54 22.12 9.31
CA LEU A 79 -8.35 21.35 9.72
C LEU A 79 -8.19 21.20 11.23
N ALA A 80 -9.13 21.68 12.04
CA ALA A 80 -9.00 21.65 13.51
C ALA A 80 -8.85 20.23 14.06
N ASN A 81 -9.51 19.23 13.45
CA ASN A 81 -9.37 17.82 13.81
C ASN A 81 -7.93 17.31 13.66
N TYR A 82 -7.24 17.71 12.60
CA TYR A 82 -5.85 17.33 12.36
C TYR A 82 -4.90 18.00 13.36
N ALA A 83 -5.11 19.28 13.68
CA ALA A 83 -4.31 19.98 14.68
C ALA A 83 -4.44 19.33 16.08
N ARG A 84 -5.65 18.90 16.45
CA ARG A 84 -5.90 18.16 17.69
C ARG A 84 -5.19 16.80 17.70
N LEU A 85 -5.29 16.03 16.61
CA LEU A 85 -4.63 14.72 16.49
C LEU A 85 -3.12 14.81 16.65
N LEU A 86 -2.47 15.83 16.09
CA LEU A 86 -1.02 16.00 16.20
C LEU A 86 -0.54 16.31 17.63
N GLN A 87 -1.43 16.77 18.50
CA GLN A 87 -1.12 17.04 19.92
C GLN A 87 -1.51 15.88 20.84
N ASP A 88 -2.16 14.85 20.30
CA ASP A 88 -2.63 13.68 21.03
C ASP A 88 -1.49 12.66 21.21
N SER A 89 -1.14 12.36 22.47
CA SER A 89 -0.10 11.39 22.80
C SER A 89 -0.43 10.00 22.28
N ASP A 90 -1.71 9.61 22.31
CA ASP A 90 -2.14 8.27 21.89
C ASP A 90 -2.03 8.12 20.38
N PHE A 91 -2.33 9.19 19.63
CA PHE A 91 -2.13 9.22 18.18
C PHE A 91 -0.65 9.09 17.80
N SER A 92 0.24 9.82 18.48
CA SER A 92 1.68 9.74 18.23
C SER A 92 2.24 8.35 18.59
N GLY A 93 1.75 7.74 19.67
CA GLY A 93 2.08 6.38 20.09
C GLY A 93 1.61 5.34 19.07
N ALA A 94 0.37 5.48 18.58
CA ALA A 94 -0.19 4.61 17.55
C ALA A 94 0.60 4.69 16.24
N ILE A 95 1.01 5.89 15.79
CA ILE A 95 1.87 6.06 14.62
C ILE A 95 3.21 5.34 14.81
N ARG A 96 3.88 5.58 15.94
CA ARG A 96 5.18 4.95 16.23
C ARG A 96 5.07 3.43 16.26
N ASN A 97 4.04 2.89 16.92
CA ASN A 97 3.79 1.45 16.99
C ASN A 97 3.51 0.88 15.60
N THR A 98 2.70 1.55 14.79
CA THR A 98 2.39 1.12 13.42
C THR A 98 3.64 1.10 12.55
N ILE A 99 4.44 2.17 12.56
CA ILE A 99 5.68 2.25 11.76
C ILE A 99 6.66 1.16 12.19
N LEU A 100 6.88 1.01 13.50
CA LEU A 100 7.80 0.00 14.03
C LEU A 100 7.33 -1.41 13.67
N PHE A 101 6.05 -1.71 13.92
CA PHE A 101 5.44 -3.00 13.62
C PHE A 101 5.49 -3.32 12.13
N THR A 102 5.07 -2.40 11.26
CA THR A 102 5.07 -2.61 9.81
C THR A 102 6.48 -2.80 9.29
N THR A 103 7.42 -1.94 9.69
CA THR A 103 8.82 -2.01 9.20
C THR A 103 9.48 -3.31 9.64
N ALA A 104 9.38 -3.66 10.93
CA ALA A 104 9.94 -4.91 11.45
C ALA A 104 9.28 -6.14 10.78
N SER A 105 7.95 -6.15 10.67
CA SER A 105 7.22 -7.24 10.04
C SER A 105 7.58 -7.42 8.57
N VAL A 106 7.68 -6.33 7.80
CA VAL A 106 8.03 -6.38 6.38
C VAL A 106 9.49 -6.81 6.21
N ALA A 107 10.41 -6.29 7.02
CA ALA A 107 11.82 -6.68 6.99
C ALA A 107 12.00 -8.19 7.24
N VAL A 108 11.36 -8.72 8.29
CA VAL A 108 11.41 -10.16 8.61
C VAL A 108 10.81 -10.98 7.48
N LYS A 109 9.61 -10.61 6.98
CA LYS A 109 8.96 -11.32 5.85
C LYS A 109 9.84 -11.30 4.60
N PHE A 110 10.49 -10.19 4.30
CA PHE A 110 11.38 -10.04 3.16
C PHE A 110 12.61 -10.93 3.30
N VAL A 111 13.31 -10.90 4.44
CA VAL A 111 14.50 -11.72 4.67
C VAL A 111 14.18 -13.20 4.61
N VAL A 112 13.11 -13.64 5.29
CA VAL A 112 12.66 -15.03 5.27
C VAL A 112 12.22 -15.46 3.87
N GLY A 113 11.41 -14.65 3.20
CA GLY A 113 10.92 -14.91 1.85
C GLY A 113 12.06 -14.99 0.82
N MET A 114 13.04 -14.09 0.91
CA MET A 114 14.24 -14.10 0.06
C MET A 114 15.08 -15.36 0.33
N GLY A 115 15.32 -15.70 1.60
CA GLY A 115 16.07 -16.91 1.96
C GLY A 115 15.41 -18.17 1.40
N ILE A 116 14.09 -18.29 1.56
CA ILE A 116 13.31 -19.39 1.00
C ILE A 116 13.36 -19.39 -0.53
N ALA A 117 13.21 -18.22 -1.18
CA ALA A 117 13.26 -18.12 -2.64
C ALA A 117 14.61 -18.58 -3.20
N LEU A 118 15.72 -18.24 -2.55
CA LEU A 118 17.06 -18.69 -2.93
C LEU A 118 17.22 -20.20 -2.75
N LEU A 119 16.70 -20.77 -1.66
CA LEU A 119 16.69 -22.23 -1.46
C LEU A 119 15.86 -22.93 -2.55
N LEU A 120 14.69 -22.41 -2.87
CA LEU A 120 13.79 -22.97 -3.90
C LEU A 120 14.24 -22.70 -5.35
N HIS A 121 15.21 -21.81 -5.54
CA HIS A 121 15.87 -21.60 -6.83
C HIS A 121 16.81 -22.77 -7.17
N SER A 122 17.37 -23.44 -6.15
CA SER A 122 18.15 -24.66 -6.37
C SER A 122 17.27 -25.82 -6.86
N GLN A 123 17.85 -26.81 -7.56
CA GLN A 123 17.13 -27.95 -8.15
C GLN A 123 16.63 -28.94 -7.08
N LEU A 124 15.77 -28.48 -6.17
CA LEU A 124 15.21 -29.31 -5.12
C LEU A 124 14.21 -30.32 -5.71
N PRO A 125 14.38 -31.62 -5.44
CA PRO A 125 13.29 -32.57 -5.66
C PRO A 125 12.15 -32.13 -4.75
N MET A 126 10.93 -31.97 -5.29
CA MET A 126 9.72 -31.50 -4.59
C MET A 126 9.48 -29.97 -4.51
N ARG A 127 10.20 -29.16 -5.30
CA ARG A 127 9.97 -27.70 -5.42
C ARG A 127 8.48 -27.30 -5.59
N GLY A 128 7.74 -28.02 -6.43
CA GLY A 128 6.32 -27.72 -6.69
C GLY A 128 5.43 -27.87 -5.46
N PHE A 129 5.63 -28.94 -4.68
CA PHE A 129 4.88 -29.16 -3.44
C PHE A 129 5.28 -28.16 -2.35
N LEU A 130 6.58 -27.87 -2.18
CA LEU A 130 7.04 -26.86 -1.22
C LEU A 130 6.48 -25.48 -1.55
N THR A 131 6.45 -25.11 -2.84
CA THR A 131 5.82 -23.86 -3.29
C THR A 131 4.32 -23.87 -2.98
N GLY A 132 3.62 -24.98 -3.23
CA GLY A 132 2.20 -25.13 -2.90
C GLY A 132 1.91 -25.01 -1.40
N LEU A 133 2.74 -25.61 -0.55
CA LEU A 133 2.61 -25.52 0.90
C LEU A 133 2.76 -24.08 1.40
N MET A 134 3.67 -23.30 0.80
CA MET A 134 3.87 -21.88 1.12
C MET A 134 2.70 -20.98 0.70
N LEU A 135 1.86 -21.43 -0.25
CA LEU A 135 0.66 -20.70 -0.66
C LEU A 135 -0.54 -20.96 0.26
N LEU A 136 -0.54 -22.06 1.03
CA LEU A 136 -1.66 -22.38 1.93
C LEU A 136 -2.00 -21.24 2.91
N PRO A 137 -1.04 -20.59 3.59
CA PRO A 137 -1.35 -19.51 4.53
C PRO A 137 -2.04 -18.33 3.86
N TRP A 138 -1.83 -18.11 2.56
CA TRP A 138 -2.46 -17.00 1.82
C TRP A 138 -3.97 -17.21 1.61
N ILE A 139 -4.42 -18.47 1.58
CA ILE A 139 -5.84 -18.83 1.41
C ILE A 139 -6.57 -18.84 2.76
N VAL A 140 -5.85 -18.90 3.87
CA VAL A 140 -6.43 -18.91 5.21
C VAL A 140 -7.12 -17.55 5.47
N PRO A 141 -8.41 -17.52 5.83
CA PRO A 141 -9.09 -16.28 6.18
C PRO A 141 -8.44 -15.60 7.40
N GLU A 142 -8.40 -14.26 7.39
CA GLU A 142 -7.79 -13.48 8.46
C GLU A 142 -8.41 -13.77 9.83
N VAL A 143 -9.74 -13.94 9.88
CA VAL A 143 -10.46 -14.28 11.12
C VAL A 143 -9.99 -15.62 11.71
N VAL A 144 -9.73 -16.63 10.87
CA VAL A 144 -9.23 -17.94 11.33
C VAL A 144 -7.83 -17.79 11.92
N THR A 145 -6.97 -17.01 11.26
CA THR A 145 -5.63 -16.70 11.75
C THR A 145 -5.69 -15.99 13.11
N ALA A 146 -6.59 -15.00 13.27
CA ALA A 146 -6.78 -14.28 14.52
C ALA A 146 -7.26 -15.20 15.66
N LEU A 147 -8.19 -16.13 15.38
CA LEU A 147 -8.66 -17.11 16.37
C LEU A 147 -7.58 -18.12 16.73
N ALA A 148 -6.77 -18.56 15.78
CA ALA A 148 -5.63 -19.46 16.03
C ALA A 148 -4.61 -18.78 16.96
N TRP A 149 -4.24 -17.53 16.68
CA TRP A 149 -3.37 -16.76 17.57
C TRP A 149 -3.99 -16.55 18.95
N ARG A 150 -5.27 -16.18 19.03
CA ARG A 150 -5.97 -16.05 20.30
C ARG A 150 -5.91 -17.33 21.14
N SER A 151 -6.07 -18.49 20.50
CA SER A 151 -5.96 -19.80 21.15
C SER A 151 -4.53 -20.05 21.66
N ILE A 152 -3.51 -19.73 20.85
CA ILE A 152 -2.09 -19.87 21.24
C ILE A 152 -1.73 -18.98 22.43
N TYR A 153 -2.25 -17.75 22.45
CA TYR A 153 -2.03 -16.76 23.51
C TYR A 153 -2.97 -16.92 24.71
N ASP A 154 -3.86 -17.93 24.72
CA ASP A 154 -4.75 -18.16 25.85
C ASP A 154 -3.93 -18.43 27.13
N PRO A 155 -4.19 -17.73 28.24
CA PRO A 155 -3.34 -17.80 29.41
C PRO A 155 -3.42 -19.15 30.15
N ILE A 156 -4.53 -19.89 29.98
CA ILE A 156 -4.83 -21.11 30.72
C ILE A 156 -4.60 -22.36 29.86
N PHE A 157 -5.14 -22.35 28.65
CA PHE A 157 -5.14 -23.50 27.74
C PHE A 157 -4.22 -23.32 26.53
N GLY A 158 -3.63 -22.13 26.35
CA GLY A 158 -2.76 -21.81 25.22
C GLY A 158 -1.38 -22.45 25.34
N GLY A 159 -0.81 -22.83 24.20
CA GLY A 159 0.49 -23.51 24.14
C GLY A 159 1.68 -22.60 24.46
N LEU A 160 1.54 -21.27 24.34
CA LEU A 160 2.66 -20.36 24.47
C LEU A 160 3.23 -20.29 25.89
N ASN A 161 2.38 -20.12 26.90
CA ASN A 161 2.82 -19.98 28.29
C ASN A 161 3.59 -21.23 28.80
N PRO A 162 3.09 -22.47 28.64
CA PRO A 162 3.83 -23.66 29.05
C PRO A 162 5.19 -23.79 28.34
N ILE A 163 5.27 -23.45 27.05
CA ILE A 163 6.54 -23.48 26.30
C ILE A 163 7.53 -22.47 26.89
N LEU A 164 7.10 -21.23 27.13
CA LEU A 164 7.97 -20.19 27.67
C LEU A 164 8.40 -20.46 29.13
N THR A 165 7.51 -21.01 29.96
CA THR A 165 7.83 -21.39 31.34
C THR A 165 8.79 -22.58 31.38
N SER A 166 8.59 -23.60 30.54
CA SER A 166 9.50 -24.76 30.47
C SER A 166 10.91 -24.39 29.97
N LEU A 167 11.02 -23.34 29.14
CA LEU A 167 12.30 -22.77 28.71
C LEU A 167 12.92 -21.81 29.74
N GLY A 168 12.23 -21.51 30.85
CA GLY A 168 12.69 -20.57 31.87
C GLY A 168 12.70 -19.11 31.43
N ILE A 169 11.97 -18.75 30.37
CA ILE A 169 11.87 -17.38 29.87
C ILE A 169 10.89 -16.55 30.73
N ILE A 170 9.84 -17.19 31.26
CA ILE A 170 8.85 -16.56 32.14
C ILE A 170 8.64 -17.43 33.39
N ASP A 171 8.52 -16.79 34.55
CA ASP A 171 8.30 -17.50 35.82
C ASP A 171 6.82 -17.87 36.05
N ARG A 172 5.90 -17.15 35.41
CA ARG A 172 4.45 -17.34 35.55
C ARG A 172 3.72 -17.16 34.21
N PRO A 173 2.57 -17.81 34.00
CA PRO A 173 1.73 -17.56 32.83
C PRO A 173 1.35 -16.08 32.73
N VAL A 174 1.54 -15.49 31.55
CA VAL A 174 1.22 -14.08 31.27
C VAL A 174 -0.07 -14.01 30.45
N ALA A 175 -0.91 -13.02 30.74
CA ALA A 175 -2.15 -12.77 30.01
C ALA A 175 -1.91 -11.78 28.87
N TRP A 176 -1.20 -12.23 27.84
CA TRP A 176 -0.68 -11.42 26.71
C TRP A 176 -1.71 -10.52 26.01
N LEU A 177 -2.99 -10.90 26.02
CA LEU A 177 -4.08 -10.16 25.37
C LEU A 177 -4.87 -9.25 26.32
N ALA A 178 -4.67 -9.38 27.64
CA ALA A 178 -5.42 -8.64 28.65
C ALA A 178 -4.56 -7.58 29.35
N GLU A 179 -3.25 -7.79 29.41
CA GLU A 179 -2.32 -6.87 30.04
C GLU A 179 -1.97 -5.75 29.05
N THR A 180 -2.40 -4.53 29.35
CA THR A 180 -2.00 -3.34 28.58
C THR A 180 -0.68 -2.85 29.17
N GLY A 181 0.41 -2.95 28.40
CA GLY A 181 1.72 -2.43 28.78
C GLY A 181 1.78 -0.91 28.77
#